data_AF-F0G9J8-F1
#
_entry.id   AF-F0G9J8-F1
#
_cell.length_a   1.000
_cell.length_b   1.000
_cell.length_c   1.000
_cell.angle_alpha   90.00
_cell.angle_beta   90.00
_cell.angle_gamma   90.00
#
_symmetry.space_group_name_H-M   'P 1'
#
loop_
_entity.id
_entity.type
_entity.pdbx_description
1 polymer ?
#
loop_
_entity_poly.entity_id
_entity_poly.type
_entity_poly.pdbx_seq_one_letter_code
_entity_poly.pdbx_strand_id
1 'polypeptide(L)'
;MSTPSNVSPPIAVERSAVLDDAHLGDIRGALGTIAHHDTAPRGTWRARLRTLLAIIGPGLIVMVGDNDAGAFGTYTQAGQNYGTTLLWTLLLLVPVLYVNQEMVLRLGAVTGVGHARLIFERFGKFWGAFSVIDLFLLNALTIVTEFIGITFVLDFFGLPKVAGVCVAAALTMAA
;
A
#
# COMPACT_ATOMS: atom_id res chain seq x y z
N MET A 1 6.30 -62.30 -19.06
CA MET A 1 7.27 -61.36 -18.45
C MET A 1 6.66 -59.96 -18.55
N SER A 2 5.90 -59.56 -17.54
CA SER A 2 5.13 -58.31 -17.49
C SER A 2 5.62 -57.51 -16.29
N THR A 3 6.37 -56.45 -16.55
CA THR A 3 6.83 -55.48 -15.54
C THR A 3 5.65 -54.58 -15.15
N PRO A 4 5.30 -54.44 -13.86
CA PRO A 4 4.37 -53.41 -13.43
C PRO A 4 5.12 -52.08 -13.32
N SER A 5 4.71 -51.08 -14.09
CA SER A 5 5.16 -49.70 -13.95
C SER A 5 4.51 -49.06 -12.71
N ASN A 6 5.21 -49.07 -11.58
CA ASN A 6 4.88 -48.23 -10.43
C ASN A 6 5.17 -46.77 -10.80
N VAL A 7 4.17 -46.09 -11.35
CA VAL A 7 4.20 -44.63 -11.48
C VAL A 7 3.59 -44.07 -10.20
N SER A 8 4.45 -43.65 -9.27
CA SER A 8 4.04 -42.86 -8.12
C SER A 8 3.36 -41.57 -8.63
N PRO A 9 2.21 -41.16 -8.07
CA PRO A 9 1.60 -39.89 -8.45
C PRO A 9 2.58 -38.75 -8.13
N PRO A 10 2.63 -37.69 -8.96
CA PRO A 10 3.44 -36.52 -8.63
C PRO A 10 2.96 -35.98 -7.29
N ILE A 11 3.91 -35.81 -6.35
CA ILE A 11 3.66 -35.11 -5.09
C ILE A 11 3.11 -33.74 -5.47
N ALA A 12 1.82 -33.54 -5.27
CA ALA A 12 1.22 -32.23 -5.33
C ALA A 12 1.91 -31.42 -4.22
N VAL A 13 2.87 -30.58 -4.60
CA VAL A 13 3.36 -29.52 -3.74
C VAL A 13 2.12 -28.69 -3.44
N GLU A 14 1.61 -28.85 -2.22
CA GLU A 14 0.50 -28.08 -1.69
C GLU A 14 0.95 -26.62 -1.72
N ARG A 15 0.63 -25.92 -2.82
CA ARG A 15 0.83 -24.48 -2.99
C ARG A 15 -0.17 -23.80 -2.07
N SER A 16 0.13 -23.85 -0.78
CA SER A 16 -0.66 -23.26 0.27
C SER A 16 -0.36 -21.77 0.33
N ALA A 17 -0.82 -21.06 -0.70
CA ALA A 17 -1.28 -19.69 -0.53
C ALA A 17 -2.64 -19.75 0.19
N VAL A 18 -2.65 -20.33 1.39
CA VAL A 18 -3.82 -20.28 2.28
C VAL A 18 -4.05 -18.81 2.60
N LEU A 19 -5.20 -18.34 2.11
CA LEU A 19 -5.78 -17.04 2.39
C LEU A 19 -5.62 -16.72 3.87
N ASP A 20 -5.24 -15.49 4.22
CA ASP A 20 -5.39 -15.07 5.61
C ASP A 20 -6.89 -15.11 5.92
N ASP A 21 -7.31 -16.08 6.75
CA ASP A 21 -8.71 -16.26 7.18
C ASP A 21 -9.31 -14.97 7.79
N ALA A 22 -8.44 -14.05 8.22
CA ALA A 22 -8.81 -12.73 8.74
C ALA A 22 -9.56 -11.82 7.73
N HIS A 23 -9.48 -12.08 6.43
CA HIS A 23 -10.13 -11.28 5.38
C HIS A 23 -11.18 -12.04 4.55
N LEU A 24 -11.53 -13.27 4.94
CA LEU A 24 -12.54 -14.07 4.25
C LEU A 24 -13.95 -13.69 4.75
N GLY A 25 -14.63 -12.82 4.00
CA GLY A 25 -16.01 -12.47 4.30
C GLY A 25 -16.49 -11.22 3.56
N ASP A 26 -17.59 -10.67 4.05
CA ASP A 26 -18.14 -9.44 3.50
C ASP A 26 -17.23 -8.24 3.82
N ILE A 27 -17.02 -7.36 2.84
CA ILE A 27 -16.25 -6.13 3.05
C ILE A 27 -17.12 -5.19 3.90
N ARG A 28 -16.81 -5.07 5.19
CA ARG A 28 -17.45 -4.10 6.10
C ARG A 28 -16.70 -2.77 6.04
N GLY A 29 -17.27 -1.81 5.33
CA GLY A 29 -16.78 -0.44 5.30
C GLY A 29 -17.64 0.51 6.12
N ALA A 30 -17.18 1.74 6.31
CA ALA A 30 -17.94 2.81 6.95
C ALA A 30 -19.27 3.16 6.24
N LEU A 31 -19.42 2.71 4.98
CA LEU A 31 -20.59 2.96 4.13
C LEU A 31 -21.49 1.71 3.96
N GLY A 32 -21.24 0.66 4.75
CA GLY A 32 -22.03 -0.58 4.74
C GLY A 32 -21.20 -1.82 4.44
N THR A 33 -21.90 -2.93 4.28
CA THR A 33 -21.32 -4.26 4.07
C THR A 33 -21.52 -4.68 2.62
N ILE A 34 -20.44 -4.95 1.88
CA ILE A 34 -20.51 -5.54 0.54
C ILE A 34 -20.38 -7.03 0.69
N ALA A 35 -21.47 -7.76 0.39
CA ALA A 35 -21.45 -9.20 0.47
C ALA A 35 -20.49 -9.79 -0.56
N HIS A 36 -19.74 -10.82 -0.19
CA HIS A 36 -18.79 -11.49 -1.11
C HIS A 36 -19.46 -12.01 -2.40
N HIS A 37 -20.78 -12.22 -2.36
CA HIS A 37 -21.59 -12.72 -3.47
C HIS A 37 -22.55 -11.64 -4.06
N ASP A 38 -22.32 -10.36 -3.76
CA ASP A 38 -23.08 -9.23 -4.35
C ASP A 38 -22.66 -9.02 -5.82
N THR A 39 -23.18 -9.86 -6.70
CA THR A 39 -22.99 -9.79 -8.17
C THR A 39 -24.06 -8.94 -8.86
N ALA A 40 -24.96 -8.30 -8.09
CA ALA A 40 -26.08 -7.58 -8.64
C ALA A 40 -25.61 -6.34 -9.43
N PRO A 41 -26.08 -6.13 -10.68
CA PRO A 41 -25.71 -4.97 -11.45
C PRO A 41 -26.26 -3.70 -10.79
N ARG A 42 -25.35 -2.79 -10.43
CA ARG A 42 -25.68 -1.48 -9.88
C ARG A 42 -26.25 -0.59 -10.98
N GLY A 43 -27.58 -0.62 -11.13
CA GLY A 43 -28.31 0.08 -12.19
C GLY A 43 -28.35 1.60 -12.03
N THR A 44 -28.28 2.12 -10.79
CA THR A 44 -28.36 3.56 -10.52
C THR A 44 -26.97 4.17 -10.29
N TRP A 45 -26.74 5.38 -10.78
CA TRP A 45 -25.50 6.13 -10.52
C TRP A 45 -25.18 6.28 -9.03
N ARG A 46 -26.20 6.50 -8.18
CA ARG A 46 -26.05 6.54 -6.71
C ARG A 46 -25.52 5.23 -6.12
N ALA A 47 -25.95 4.09 -6.64
CA ALA A 47 -25.47 2.78 -6.18
C ALA A 47 -24.01 2.53 -6.57
N ARG A 48 -23.61 2.98 -7.78
CA ARG A 48 -22.21 2.93 -8.24
C ARG A 48 -21.30 3.82 -7.40
N LEU A 49 -21.74 5.05 -7.09
CA LEU A 49 -20.96 5.99 -6.29
C LEU A 49 -20.73 5.47 -4.85
N ARG A 50 -21.77 4.93 -4.21
CA ARG A 50 -21.64 4.35 -2.85
C ARG A 50 -20.61 3.22 -2.81
N THR A 51 -20.60 2.39 -3.84
CA THR A 51 -19.65 1.27 -3.93
C THR A 51 -18.25 1.71 -4.26
N LEU A 52 -18.09 2.70 -5.13
CA LEU A 52 -16.78 3.32 -5.35
C LEU A 52 -16.21 3.85 -4.03
N LEU A 53 -17.01 4.60 -3.25
CA LEU A 53 -16.59 5.14 -1.96
C LEU A 53 -16.26 4.04 -0.94
N ALA A 54 -16.90 2.89 -1.00
CA ALA A 54 -16.60 1.77 -0.12
C ALA A 54 -15.27 1.06 -0.47
N ILE A 55 -14.82 1.11 -1.73
CA ILE A 55 -13.64 0.37 -2.23
C ILE A 55 -12.43 1.29 -2.45
N ILE A 56 -12.62 2.61 -2.55
CA ILE A 56 -11.53 3.56 -2.84
C ILE A 56 -10.52 3.72 -1.68
N GLY A 57 -10.89 3.30 -0.47
CA GLY A 57 -10.12 3.49 0.77
C GLY A 57 -8.64 3.08 0.66
N PRO A 58 -8.32 1.82 0.31
CA PRO A 58 -6.94 1.37 0.14
C PRO A 58 -6.15 2.21 -0.87
N GLY A 59 -6.78 2.61 -1.99
CA GLY A 59 -6.15 3.47 -2.99
C GLY A 59 -5.83 4.86 -2.46
N LEU A 60 -6.71 5.45 -1.65
CA LEU A 60 -6.45 6.74 -1.00
C LEU A 60 -5.33 6.66 0.03
N ILE A 61 -5.24 5.56 0.80
CA ILE A 61 -4.17 5.36 1.79
C ILE A 61 -2.81 5.32 1.09
N VAL A 62 -2.70 4.55 -0.01
CA VAL A 62 -1.45 4.48 -0.79
C VAL A 62 -1.12 5.84 -1.42
N MET A 63 -2.13 6.53 -1.96
CA MET A 63 -1.93 7.87 -2.54
C MET A 63 -1.41 8.88 -1.52
N VAL A 64 -1.96 8.89 -0.29
CA VAL A 64 -1.48 9.78 0.77
C VAL A 64 -0.07 9.38 1.22
N GLY A 65 0.21 8.07 1.34
CA GLY A 65 1.53 7.56 1.69
C GLY A 65 2.64 7.91 0.68
N ASP A 66 2.31 7.96 -0.62
CA ASP A 66 3.24 8.37 -1.68
C ASP A 66 3.57 9.88 -1.64
N ASN A 67 2.80 10.68 -0.88
CA ASN A 67 2.96 12.13 -0.76
C ASN A 67 3.36 12.54 0.67
N ASP A 68 4.35 11.85 1.21
CA ASP A 68 4.91 12.13 2.54
C ASP A 68 5.70 13.46 2.56
N ALA A 69 6.06 13.92 3.77
CA ALA A 69 6.86 15.12 3.94
C ALA A 69 8.22 15.06 3.22
N GLY A 70 8.80 13.85 3.06
CA GLY A 70 10.04 13.63 2.32
C GLY A 70 9.88 13.88 0.81
N ALA A 71 8.82 13.35 0.20
CA ALA A 71 8.44 13.65 -1.16
C ALA A 71 8.17 15.15 -1.32
N PHE A 72 7.46 15.76 -0.37
CA PHE A 72 7.16 17.20 -0.36
C PHE A 72 8.42 18.06 -0.39
N GLY A 73 9.40 17.75 0.46
CA GLY A 73 10.68 18.44 0.47
C GLY A 73 11.39 18.35 -0.87
N THR A 74 11.41 17.15 -1.48
CA THR A 74 12.13 16.90 -2.74
C THR A 74 11.56 17.70 -3.91
N TYR A 75 10.25 17.67 -4.13
CA TYR A 75 9.66 18.43 -5.23
C TYR A 75 9.64 19.93 -4.97
N THR A 76 9.58 20.37 -3.70
CA THR A 76 9.68 21.79 -3.34
C THR A 76 11.08 22.31 -3.65
N GLN A 77 12.11 21.57 -3.24
CA GLN A 77 13.50 21.90 -3.55
C GLN A 77 13.76 21.87 -5.05
N ALA A 78 13.26 20.87 -5.77
CA ALA A 78 13.37 20.80 -7.23
C ALA A 78 12.67 21.99 -7.90
N GLY A 79 11.48 22.38 -7.42
CA GLY A 79 10.75 23.55 -7.90
C GLY A 79 11.49 24.86 -7.64
N GLN A 80 12.13 25.02 -6.48
CA GLN A 80 12.96 26.18 -6.18
C GLN A 80 14.22 26.24 -7.06
N ASN A 81 14.89 25.11 -7.28
CA ASN A 81 16.16 25.07 -8.02
C ASN A 81 15.98 25.12 -9.54
N TYR A 82 14.94 24.50 -10.08
CA TYR A 82 14.75 24.30 -11.52
C TYR A 82 13.48 24.97 -12.08
N GLY A 83 12.68 25.62 -11.24
CA GLY A 83 11.40 26.22 -11.64
C GLY A 83 10.47 25.18 -12.24
N THR A 84 9.84 25.53 -13.37
CA THR A 84 8.91 24.65 -14.10
C THR A 84 9.60 23.70 -15.09
N THR A 85 10.93 23.75 -15.19
CA THR A 85 11.69 23.01 -16.21
C THR A 85 11.58 21.49 -16.07
N LEU A 86 11.35 21.00 -14.86
CA LEU A 86 11.19 19.57 -14.57
C LEU A 86 9.73 19.08 -14.65
N LEU A 87 8.74 19.94 -14.92
CA LEU A 87 7.33 19.50 -14.93
C LEU A 87 7.02 18.39 -15.94
N TRP A 88 7.77 18.32 -17.05
CA TRP A 88 7.59 17.25 -18.04
C TRP A 88 7.98 15.87 -17.49
N THR A 89 8.86 15.80 -16.47
CA THR A 89 9.23 14.52 -15.86
C THR A 89 8.06 13.95 -15.06
N LEU A 90 7.26 14.80 -14.41
CA LEU A 90 6.02 14.39 -13.74
C LEU A 90 5.05 13.71 -14.71
N LEU A 91 4.92 14.23 -15.94
CA LEU A 91 4.09 13.61 -16.97
C LEU A 91 4.60 12.20 -17.34
N LEU A 92 5.93 12.00 -17.38
CA LEU A 92 6.52 10.69 -17.61
C LEU A 92 6.37 9.73 -16.42
N LEU A 93 6.26 10.24 -15.19
CA LEU A 93 6.00 9.40 -14.02
C LEU A 93 4.58 8.79 -14.06
N VAL A 94 3.58 9.47 -14.64
CA VAL A 94 2.19 8.98 -14.67
C VAL A 94 2.05 7.55 -15.18
N PRO A 95 2.54 7.18 -16.38
CA PRO A 95 2.41 5.79 -16.86
C PRO A 95 3.20 4.80 -16.00
N VAL A 96 4.37 5.20 -15.49
CA VAL A 96 5.21 4.33 -14.65
C VAL A 96 4.50 4.01 -13.33
N LEU A 97 3.99 5.03 -12.65
CA LEU A 97 3.24 4.87 -11.40
C LEU A 97 1.94 4.08 -11.63
N TYR A 98 1.22 4.36 -12.72
CA TYR A 98 -0.01 3.63 -13.04
C TYR A 98 0.26 2.13 -13.19
N VAL A 99 1.28 1.74 -13.97
CA VAL A 99 1.62 0.32 -14.17
C VAL A 99 2.06 -0.32 -12.85
N ASN A 100 2.90 0.35 -12.06
CA ASN A 100 3.36 -0.19 -10.78
C ASN A 100 2.19 -0.41 -9.81
N GLN A 101 1.32 0.60 -9.64
CA GLN A 101 0.19 0.51 -8.72
C GLN A 101 -0.87 -0.50 -9.19
N GLU A 102 -1.12 -0.59 -10.50
CA GLU A 102 -2.02 -1.60 -11.05
C GLU A 102 -1.50 -3.02 -10.82
N MET A 103 -0.20 -3.26 -11.04
CA MET A 103 0.42 -4.56 -10.81
C MET A 103 0.35 -4.96 -9.33
N VAL A 104 0.65 -4.04 -8.41
CA VAL A 104 0.58 -4.27 -6.96
C VAL A 104 -0.87 -4.55 -6.53
N LEU A 105 -1.82 -3.75 -7.01
CA LEU A 105 -3.24 -3.93 -6.75
C LEU A 105 -3.73 -5.29 -7.25
N ARG A 106 -3.39 -5.65 -8.50
CA ARG A 106 -3.77 -6.92 -9.11
C ARG A 106 -3.19 -8.10 -8.35
N LEU A 107 -1.92 -8.01 -7.94
CA LEU A 107 -1.27 -9.05 -7.17
C LEU A 107 -1.96 -9.25 -5.81
N GLY A 108 -2.24 -8.16 -5.08
CA GLY A 108 -2.96 -8.22 -3.80
C GLY A 108 -4.38 -8.76 -3.95
N ALA A 109 -5.12 -8.30 -4.96
CA ALA A 109 -6.49 -8.72 -5.22
C ALA A 109 -6.62 -10.20 -5.63
N VAL A 110 -5.66 -10.73 -6.39
CA VAL A 110 -5.68 -12.13 -6.87
C VAL A 110 -5.15 -13.09 -5.82
N THR A 111 -4.11 -12.71 -5.09
CA THR A 111 -3.45 -13.63 -4.13
C THR A 111 -4.08 -13.60 -2.75
N GLY A 112 -4.76 -12.51 -2.37
CA GLY A 112 -5.37 -12.36 -1.05
C GLY A 112 -4.36 -12.36 0.11
N VAL A 113 -3.06 -12.22 -0.17
CA VAL A 113 -1.98 -12.21 0.82
C VAL A 113 -1.05 -11.02 0.58
N GLY A 114 -0.40 -10.55 1.66
CA GLY A 114 0.54 -9.43 1.58
C GLY A 114 1.77 -9.73 0.74
N HIS A 115 2.31 -8.69 0.07
CA HIS A 115 3.46 -8.78 -0.82
C HIS A 115 4.69 -9.45 -0.16
N ALA A 116 4.97 -9.14 1.11
CA ALA A 116 6.08 -9.75 1.85
C ALA A 116 5.95 -11.27 1.96
N ARG A 117 4.74 -11.81 2.22
CA ARG A 117 4.50 -13.25 2.32
C ARG A 117 4.77 -13.96 1.00
N LEU A 118 4.39 -13.35 -0.13
CA LEU A 118 4.69 -13.87 -1.47
C LEU A 118 6.19 -13.92 -1.74
N ILE A 119 6.95 -12.93 -1.27
CA ILE A 119 8.41 -12.93 -1.40
C ILE A 119 9.02 -14.09 -0.61
N PHE A 120 8.59 -14.30 0.63
CA PHE A 120 9.05 -15.41 1.45
C PHE A 120 8.76 -16.77 0.81
N GLU A 121 7.55 -16.95 0.27
CA GLU A 121 7.13 -18.21 -0.33
C GLU A 121 7.87 -18.49 -1.65
N ARG A 122 8.06 -17.47 -2.50
CA ARG A 122 8.62 -17.64 -3.85
C ARG A 122 10.13 -17.55 -3.93
N PHE A 123 10.75 -16.67 -3.13
CA PHE A 123 12.18 -16.39 -3.17
C PHE A 123 12.94 -16.88 -1.92
N GLY A 124 12.21 -17.39 -0.91
CA GLY A 124 12.79 -17.99 0.28
C GLY A 124 13.10 -16.98 1.39
N LYS A 125 13.63 -17.51 2.50
CA LYS A 125 13.79 -16.78 3.78
C LYS A 125 14.73 -15.58 3.69
N PHE A 126 15.79 -15.66 2.89
CA PHE A 126 16.76 -14.57 2.76
C PHE A 126 16.14 -13.32 2.12
N TRP A 127 15.50 -13.49 0.96
CA TRP A 127 14.86 -12.38 0.23
C TRP A 127 13.63 -11.84 0.95
N GLY A 128 12.87 -12.71 1.62
CA GLY A 128 11.77 -12.28 2.48
C GLY A 128 12.26 -11.42 3.66
N ALA A 129 13.32 -11.85 4.35
CA ALA A 129 13.89 -11.08 5.46
C ALA A 129 14.45 -9.74 4.98
N PHE A 130 15.15 -9.72 3.84
CA PHE A 130 15.63 -8.48 3.22
C PHE A 130 14.47 -7.51 2.96
N SER A 131 13.37 -7.98 2.36
CA SER A 131 12.19 -7.14 2.08
C SER A 131 11.52 -6.60 3.35
N VAL A 132 11.45 -7.38 4.43
CA VAL A 132 10.85 -6.91 5.69
C VAL A 132 11.74 -5.87 6.38
N ILE A 133 13.06 -6.07 6.37
CA ILE A 133 14.01 -5.10 6.93
C ILE A 133 13.95 -3.80 6.15
N ASP A 134 13.96 -3.87 4.82
CA ASP A 134 13.85 -2.70 3.94
C ASP A 134 12.53 -1.95 4.21
N LEU A 135 11.41 -2.67 4.28
CA LEU A 135 10.11 -2.09 4.63
C LEU A 135 10.13 -1.40 6.00
N PHE A 136 10.72 -2.03 7.01
CA PHE A 136 10.81 -1.45 8.35
C PHE A 136 11.67 -0.19 8.37
N LEU A 137 12.84 -0.23 7.72
CA LEU A 137 13.76 0.91 7.67
C LEU A 137 13.17 2.08 6.89
N LEU A 138 12.59 1.83 5.71
CA LEU A 138 11.97 2.88 4.91
C LEU A 138 10.79 3.52 5.65
N ASN A 139 9.90 2.73 6.26
CA ASN A 139 8.81 3.28 7.06
C ASN A 139 9.31 4.08 8.27
N ALA A 140 10.36 3.62 8.97
CA ALA A 140 10.95 4.37 10.06
C ALA A 140 11.52 5.72 9.57
N LEU A 141 12.15 5.74 8.40
CA LEU A 141 12.70 6.96 7.80
C LEU A 141 11.58 7.90 7.35
N THR A 142 10.49 7.38 6.79
CA THR A 142 9.28 8.15 6.45
C THR A 142 8.66 8.79 7.69
N ILE A 143 8.55 8.06 8.82
CA ILE A 143 8.06 8.66 10.06
C ILE A 143 8.98 9.81 10.50
N VAL A 144 10.29 9.64 10.40
CA VAL A 144 11.25 10.71 10.72
C VAL A 144 11.03 11.94 9.82
N THR A 145 10.85 11.77 8.51
CA THR A 145 10.60 12.90 7.60
C THR A 145 9.26 13.59 7.89
N GLU A 146 8.22 12.84 8.22
CA GLU A 146 6.92 13.38 8.64
C GLU A 146 7.05 14.29 9.88
N PHE A 147 7.76 13.83 10.91
CA PHE A 147 8.01 14.64 12.10
C PHE A 147 8.87 15.87 11.81
N ILE A 148 9.84 15.77 10.90
CA ILE A 148 10.59 16.95 10.43
C ILE A 148 9.65 17.94 9.74
N GLY A 149 8.76 17.47 8.86
CA GLY A 149 7.74 18.29 8.20
C GLY A 149 6.87 19.05 9.20
N ILE A 150 6.39 18.36 10.24
CA ILE A 150 5.62 18.96 11.34
C ILE A 150 6.42 20.08 12.03
N THR A 151 7.72 19.86 12.30
CA THR A 151 8.54 20.90 12.93
C THR A 151 8.70 22.14 12.05
N PHE A 152 8.80 21.99 10.73
CA PHE A 152 8.88 23.14 9.81
C PHE A 152 7.58 23.94 9.78
N VAL A 153 6.43 23.26 9.76
CA VAL A 153 5.13 23.92 9.81
C VAL A 153 4.95 24.67 11.13
N LEU A 154 5.28 24.05 12.26
CA LEU A 154 5.20 24.71 13.57
C LEU A 154 6.10 25.94 13.65
N ASP A 155 7.32 25.85 13.11
CA ASP A 155 8.26 26.96 13.07
C ASP A 155 7.72 28.14 12.25
N PHE A 156 7.12 27.83 11.08
CA PHE A 156 6.52 28.83 10.21
C PHE A 156 5.39 29.61 10.91
N PHE A 157 4.58 28.94 11.74
CA PHE A 157 3.54 29.58 12.54
C PHE A 157 4.02 30.18 13.86
N GLY A 158 5.32 30.09 14.18
CA GLY A 158 5.89 30.59 15.44
C GLY A 158 5.46 29.82 16.68
N LEU A 159 5.04 28.55 16.51
CA LEU A 159 4.57 27.68 17.59
C LEU A 159 5.72 26.87 18.23
N PRO A 160 5.59 26.46 19.51
CA PRO A 160 6.61 25.66 20.18
C PRO A 160 6.75 24.26 19.57
N LYS A 161 7.91 23.99 18.95
CA LYS A 161 8.25 22.72 18.27
C LYS A 161 8.05 21.50 19.15
N VAL A 162 8.58 21.53 20.37
CA VAL A 162 8.54 20.38 21.29
C VAL A 162 7.10 20.01 21.64
N ALA A 163 6.28 21.00 22.00
CA ALA A 163 4.88 20.75 22.33
C ALA A 163 4.10 20.21 21.12
N GLY A 164 4.29 20.80 19.94
CA GLY A 164 3.60 20.34 18.73
C GLY A 164 4.02 18.94 18.29
N VAL A 165 5.31 18.58 18.41
CA VAL A 165 5.79 17.21 18.15
C VAL A 165 5.21 16.21 19.15
N CYS A 166 5.17 16.54 20.45
CA CYS A 166 4.57 15.68 21.46
C CYS A 166 3.07 15.46 21.22
N VAL A 167 2.34 16.52 20.84
CA VAL A 167 0.91 16.41 20.49
C VAL A 167 0.72 15.56 19.24
N ALA A 168 1.50 15.78 18.19
CA ALA A 168 1.44 14.97 16.98
C ALA A 168 1.71 13.48 17.28
N ALA A 169 2.75 13.18 18.06
CA ALA A 169 3.04 11.82 18.48
C ALA A 169 1.89 11.19 19.29
N ALA A 170 1.30 11.93 20.21
CA ALA A 170 0.16 11.45 21.00
C ALA A 170 -1.07 11.17 20.12
N LEU A 171 -1.36 12.03 19.14
CA LEU A 171 -2.46 11.84 18.20
C LEU A 171 -2.22 10.63 17.29
N THR A 172 -1.03 10.48 16.73
CA THR A 172 -0.69 9.33 15.87
C THR A 172 -0.75 8.01 16.63
N MET A 173 -0.36 7.98 17.90
CA MET A 173 -0.45 6.79 18.74
C MET A 173 -1.87 6.46 19.21
N ALA A 174 -2.79 7.44 19.15
CA ALA A 174 -4.18 7.28 19.57
C ALA A 174 -5.15 6.92 18.44
N ALA A 175 -4.73 7.13 17.18
CA ALA A 175 -5.48 6.79 15.97
C ALA A 175 -5.37 5.29 15.64
#